data_AF-A0A349EDN4-F1
#
_entry.id   AF-A0A349EDN4-F1
#
_cell.length_a   1.000
_cell.length_b   1.000
_cell.length_c   1.000
_cell.angle_alpha   90.00
_cell.angle_beta   90.00
_cell.angle_gamma   90.00
#
_symmetry.space_group_name_H-M   'P 1'
#
loop_
_entity.id
_entity.type
_entity.pdbx_description
1 polymer ?
#
loop_
_entity_poly.entity_id
_entity_poly.type
_entity_poly.pdbx_seq_one_letter_code
_entity_poly.pdbx_strand_id
1 'polypeptide(L)' 'MVMGKLGWTGLAMLLMVASEPMVAETLVGRVVAVHDGDTVMVLVAGQRRVRVRLAQIDAPERD' A
#
# COMPACT_ATOMS: atom_id res chain seq x y z
N MET A 1 -28.16 -16.29 28.96
CA MET A 1 -27.56 -16.31 27.60
C MET A 1 -26.78 -15.01 27.34
N VAL A 2 -25.63 -14.81 28.01
CA VAL A 2 -24.78 -13.59 27.84
C VAL A 2 -23.29 -13.94 27.65
N MET A 3 -22.89 -15.19 27.95
CA MET A 3 -21.49 -15.64 27.94
C MET A 3 -20.80 -15.52 26.56
N GLY A 4 -21.55 -15.68 25.46
CA GLY A 4 -21.00 -15.54 24.11
C GLY A 4 -20.66 -14.09 23.76
N LYS A 5 -21.56 -13.14 24.04
CA LYS A 5 -21.40 -11.73 23.60
C LYS A 5 -20.19 -11.05 24.24
N LEU A 6 -19.89 -11.37 25.51
CA LEU A 6 -18.75 -10.81 26.23
C LEU A 6 -17.39 -11.27 25.64
N GLY A 7 -17.32 -12.50 25.11
CA GLY A 7 -16.14 -13.01 24.43
C GLY A 7 -15.90 -12.32 23.08
N TRP A 8 -16.95 -12.12 22.30
CA TRP A 8 -16.86 -11.40 21.02
C TRP A 8 -16.49 -9.93 21.19
N THR A 9 -17.01 -9.26 22.23
CA THR A 9 -16.62 -7.87 22.53
C THR A 9 -15.17 -7.77 22.98
N GLY A 10 -14.69 -8.71 23.80
CA GLY A 10 -13.29 -8.77 24.21
C GLY A 10 -12.35 -9.02 23.04
N LEU A 11 -12.71 -9.95 22.15
CA LEU A 11 -11.96 -10.24 20.93
C LEU A 11 -11.92 -9.04 19.97
N ALA A 12 -13.05 -8.36 19.76
CA ALA A 12 -13.12 -7.17 18.92
C ALA A 12 -12.24 -6.02 19.47
N MET A 13 -12.27 -5.79 20.79
CA MET A 13 -11.39 -4.80 21.43
C MET A 13 -9.91 -5.17 21.28
N LEU A 14 -9.55 -6.45 21.49
CA LEU A 14 -8.19 -6.92 21.31
C LEU A 14 -7.70 -6.71 19.87
N LEU A 15 -8.54 -7.00 18.88
CA LEU A 15 -8.23 -6.79 17.46
C LEU A 15 -8.09 -5.31 17.10
N MET A 16 -8.90 -4.41 17.68
CA MET A 16 -8.74 -2.97 17.47
C MET A 16 -7.45 -2.42 18.11
N VAL A 17 -7.01 -2.96 19.24
CA VAL A 17 -5.73 -2.55 19.86
C VAL A 17 -4.53 -3.09 19.07
N ALA A 18 -4.67 -4.27 18.45
CA ALA A 18 -3.61 -4.89 17.66
C ALA A 18 -3.46 -4.35 16.22
N SER A 19 -4.33 -3.44 15.78
CA SER A 19 -4.24 -2.87 14.44
C SER A 19 -3.15 -1.80 14.37
N GLU A 20 -2.17 -1.99 13.48
CA GLU A 20 -1.15 -0.98 13.18
C GLU A 20 -1.73 0.14 12.29
N PRO A 21 -1.35 1.41 12.51
CA PRO A 21 -1.77 2.50 11.64
C PRO A 21 -1.15 2.32 10.25
N MET A 22 -2.00 2.27 9.22
CA MET A 22 -1.51 2.28 7.84
C MET A 22 -1.10 3.69 7.45
N VAL A 23 0.18 3.99 7.56
CA VAL A 23 0.77 5.27 7.13
C VAL A 23 1.22 5.12 5.68
N ALA A 24 0.75 6.01 4.80
CA ALA A 24 1.28 6.10 3.45
C ALA A 24 2.74 6.59 3.52
N GLU A 25 3.68 5.72 3.17
CA GLU A 25 5.08 6.08 3.11
C GLU A 25 5.38 6.85 1.82
N THR A 26 6.28 7.85 1.89
CA THR A 26 6.74 8.57 0.70
C THR A 26 7.93 7.85 0.08
N LEU A 27 7.78 7.39 -1.15
CA LEU A 27 8.88 6.82 -1.94
C LEU A 27 9.63 7.94 -2.68
N VAL A 28 10.88 8.20 -2.30
CA VAL A 28 11.73 9.20 -2.99
C VAL A 28 12.79 8.50 -3.84
N GLY A 29 12.90 8.93 -5.10
CA GLY A 29 13.92 8.42 -6.02
C GLY A 29 13.87 9.08 -7.40
N ARG A 30 14.79 8.69 -8.27
CA ARG A 30 14.87 9.20 -9.64
C ARG A 30 14.10 8.29 -10.59
N VAL A 31 13.22 8.84 -11.41
CA VAL A 31 12.62 8.07 -12.52
C VAL A 31 13.71 7.76 -13.54
N VAL A 32 13.90 6.47 -13.85
CA VAL A 32 14.94 5.98 -14.76
C VAL A 32 14.39 5.29 -16.01
N ALA A 33 13.10 4.96 -16.02
CA ALA A 33 12.39 4.52 -17.21
C ALA A 33 10.88 4.81 -17.07
N VAL A 34 10.22 5.07 -18.19
CA VAL A 34 8.76 5.14 -18.30
C VAL A 34 8.31 3.90 -19.06
N HIS A 35 7.47 3.08 -18.44
CA HIS A 35 6.95 1.86 -19.07
C HIS A 35 5.64 2.11 -19.78
N ASP A 36 4.76 2.89 -19.15
CA ASP A 36 3.47 3.29 -19.70
C ASP A 36 3.01 4.62 -19.08
N GLY A 37 1.85 5.14 -19.50
CA GLY A 37 1.27 6.39 -18.96
C GLY A 37 0.94 6.33 -17.47
N ASP A 38 0.76 5.14 -16.89
CA ASP A 38 0.50 4.93 -15.46
C ASP A 38 1.67 4.23 -14.72
N THR A 39 2.73 3.83 -15.42
CA THR A 39 3.76 2.93 -14.88
C THR A 39 5.18 3.43 -15.15
N VAL A 40 5.97 3.57 -14.07
CA VAL A 40 7.36 4.05 -14.13
C VAL A 40 8.33 3.16 -13.34
N MET A 41 9.61 3.21 -13.68
CA MET A 41 10.70 2.66 -12.86
C MET A 41 11.40 3.77 -12.10
N VAL A 42 11.49 3.61 -10.78
CA VAL A 42 12.17 4.54 -9.89
C VAL A 42 13.43 3.88 -9.33
N LEU A 43 14.56 4.56 -9.45
CA LEU A 43 15.80 4.24 -8.76
C LEU A 43 15.80 4.95 -7.41
N VAL A 44 15.70 4.17 -6.33
CA VAL A 44 15.71 4.68 -4.97
C VAL A 44 17.10 4.53 -4.33
N ALA A 45 17.24 4.98 -3.09
CA ALA A 45 18.47 4.81 -2.32
C ALA A 45 18.94 3.34 -2.32
N GLY A 46 20.26 3.13 -2.29
CA GLY A 46 20.86 1.79 -2.36
C GLY A 46 20.79 1.13 -3.74
N GLN A 47 20.60 1.91 -4.82
CA GLN A 47 20.53 1.43 -6.21
C GLN A 47 19.40 0.42 -6.46
N ARG A 48 18.41 0.36 -5.57
CA ARG A 48 17.23 -0.50 -5.74
C ARG A 48 16.32 0.11 -6.80
N ARG A 49 15.84 -0.74 -7.70
CA ARG A 49 14.83 -0.38 -8.70
C ARG A 49 13.46 -0.81 -8.21
N VAL A 50 12.50 0.11 -8.25
CA VAL A 50 11.11 -0.13 -7.86
C VAL A 50 10.23 0.20 -9.05
N ARG A 51 9.37 -0.74 -9.46
CA ARG A 51 8.31 -0.49 -10.44
C ARG A 51 7.12 0.10 -9.70
N VAL A 52 6.66 1.28 -10.13
CA VAL A 52 5.55 1.99 -9.52
C VAL A 52 4.43 2.10 -10.55
N ARG A 53 3.24 1.63 -10.18
CA ARG A 53 1.99 1.86 -10.92
C ARG A 53 1.17 2.89 -10.15
N LEU A 54 0.71 3.93 -10.85
CA LEU A 54 -0.05 5.01 -10.24
C LEU A 54 -1.44 4.51 -9.85
N ALA A 55 -1.78 4.62 -8.57
CA ALA A 55 -3.09 4.17 -8.08
C ALA A 55 -4.21 5.01 -8.72
N GLN A 56 -5.27 4.33 -9.15
CA GLN A 56 -6.47 4.94 -9.74
C GLN A 56 -6.24 5.71 -11.05
N ILE A 57 -5.05 5.59 -11.65
CA ILE A 57 -4.77 6.09 -12.99
C ILE A 57 -4.71 4.88 -13.90
N ASP A 58 -5.49 4.94 -14.98
CA ASP A 58 -5.46 3.95 -16.06
C ASP A 58 -5.10 4.71 -17.34
N ALA A 59 -3.99 4.35 -17.94
CA ALA A 59 -3.51 4.96 -19.17
C ALA A 59 -3.94 4.14 -20.38
N PRO A 60 -4.21 4.77 -21.54
CA PRO A 60 -4.38 4.03 -22.78
C PRO A 60 -3.08 3.27 -23.09
N GLU A 61 -3.21 1.99 -23.43
CA GLU A 61 -2.07 1.21 -23.90
C GLU A 61 -1.65 1.71 -25.30
N ARG A 62 -0.36 1.61 -25.61
CA ARG A 62 0.14 1.97 -26.94
C ARG A 62 -0.22 0.85 -27.92
N ASP A 63 -1.19 1.12 -28.78
CA ASP A 63 -1.39 0.40 -30.05
C ASP A 63 -0.31 0.75 -31.08
#